data_AF-A0A7S2MPY2-F1
#
_entry.id   AF-A0A7S2MPY2-F1
#
_cell.length_a   1.000
_cell.length_b   1.000
_cell.length_c   1.000
_cell.angle_alpha   90.00
_cell.angle_beta   90.00
_cell.angle_gamma   90.00
#
_symmetry.space_group_name_H-M   'P 1'
#
loop_
_entity.id
_entity.type
_entity.pdbx_description
1 polymer ?
#
loop_
_entity_poly.entity_id
_entity_poly.type
_entity_poly.pdbx_seq_one_letter_code
_entity_poly.pdbx_strand_id
1 'polypeptide(L)'
;SAFILRGVLTPSECQFFIDQAEDFGLQDCGYSHTIRRTDRVAVESKEVASFLFQRIKPYLETSIDLTTGRSCCWPKGIPDTTRLWKWNAIGLNEVFRLCRYEAGGFFLPHFDGGFVRNEFERSLQTCMIYLNNDFE
;
A
#
# COMPACT_ATOMS: atom_id res chain seq x y z
N SER A 1 -6.30 12.98 -0.97
CA SER A 1 -7.56 12.39 -0.48
C SER A 1 -7.29 10.95 -0.08
N ALA A 2 -8.08 10.39 0.84
CA ALA A 2 -8.07 8.99 1.21
C ALA A 2 -9.52 8.54 1.45
N PHE A 3 -9.79 7.25 1.28
CA PHE A 3 -11.09 6.66 1.56
C PHE A 3 -10.91 5.25 2.14
N ILE A 4 -11.96 4.72 2.76
CA ILE A 4 -11.94 3.42 3.44
C ILE A 4 -12.89 2.48 2.70
N LEU A 5 -12.40 1.29 2.38
CA LEU A 5 -13.21 0.17 1.94
C LEU A 5 -13.33 -0.83 3.10
N ARG A 6 -14.55 -1.29 3.38
CA ARG A 6 -14.83 -2.28 4.41
C ARG A 6 -15.16 -3.62 3.76
N GLY A 7 -14.72 -4.72 4.39
CA GLY A 7 -14.98 -6.06 3.88
C GLY A 7 -14.24 -6.39 2.59
N VAL A 8 -13.08 -5.76 2.35
CA VAL A 8 -12.21 -6.13 1.22
C VAL A 8 -11.70 -7.56 1.37
N LEU A 9 -11.44 -8.01 2.59
CA LEU A 9 -11.11 -9.40 2.89
C LEU A 9 -12.13 -9.97 3.88
N THR A 10 -12.42 -11.26 3.76
CA THR A 10 -13.16 -11.99 4.81
C THR A 10 -12.24 -12.28 6.00
N PRO A 11 -12.78 -12.59 7.19
CA PRO A 11 -11.95 -12.97 8.34
C PRO A 11 -11.02 -14.15 8.07
N SER A 12 -11.47 -15.15 7.30
CA SER A 12 -10.63 -16.30 6.94
C SER A 12 -9.53 -15.94 5.94
N GLU A 13 -9.78 -15.01 5.01
CA GLU A 13 -8.74 -14.50 4.11
C GLU A 13 -7.71 -13.67 4.87
N CYS A 14 -8.15 -12.84 5.82
CA CYS A 14 -7.25 -12.13 6.71
C CYS A 14 -6.35 -13.09 7.49
N GLN A 15 -6.94 -14.12 8.12
CA GLN A 15 -6.19 -15.13 8.86
C GLN A 15 -5.17 -15.85 7.97
N PHE A 16 -5.57 -16.22 6.74
CA PHE A 16 -4.66 -16.81 5.76
C PHE A 16 -3.42 -15.94 5.51
N PHE A 17 -3.57 -14.62 5.35
CA PHE A 17 -2.41 -13.74 5.17
C PHE A 17 -1.56 -13.58 6.43
N ILE A 18 -2.18 -13.62 7.61
CA ILE A 18 -1.45 -13.61 8.89
C ILE A 18 -0.61 -14.87 9.03
N ASP A 19 -1.20 -16.05 8.83
CA ASP A 19 -0.52 -17.35 8.93
C ASP A 19 0.67 -17.40 7.96
N GLN A 20 0.49 -16.93 6.72
CA GLN A 20 1.57 -16.86 5.74
C GLN A 20 2.68 -15.89 6.16
N ALA A 21 2.36 -14.74 6.76
CA ALA A 21 3.39 -13.82 7.26
C ALA A 21 4.24 -14.47 8.36
N GLU A 22 3.60 -15.19 9.29
CA GLU A 22 4.28 -15.93 10.36
C GLU A 22 5.16 -17.04 9.79
N ASP A 23 4.65 -17.83 8.83
CA ASP A 23 5.39 -18.90 8.16
C ASP A 23 6.62 -18.38 7.41
N PHE A 24 6.52 -17.21 6.78
CA PHE A 24 7.68 -16.58 6.12
C PHE A 24 8.71 -16.00 7.10
N GLY A 25 8.37 -15.89 8.38
CA GLY A 25 9.26 -15.40 9.42
C GLY A 25 9.33 -13.87 9.46
N LEU A 26 8.32 -13.23 10.06
CA LEU A 26 8.36 -11.82 10.42
C LEU A 26 9.60 -11.48 11.26
N GLN A 27 10.33 -10.45 10.85
CA GLN A 27 11.55 -9.99 11.51
C GLN A 27 11.60 -8.48 11.58
N ASP A 28 12.44 -7.94 12.46
CA ASP A 28 12.66 -6.50 12.55
C ASP A 28 12.90 -5.88 11.16
N CYS A 29 12.18 -4.79 10.87
CA CYS A 29 12.18 -4.19 9.54
C CYS A 29 13.52 -3.58 9.09
N GLY A 30 14.53 -3.52 9.96
CA GLY A 30 15.88 -3.05 9.65
C GLY A 30 16.00 -1.52 9.55
N TYR A 31 15.00 -0.77 10.03
CA TYR A 31 15.02 0.69 10.06
C TYR A 31 15.40 1.21 11.45
N SER A 32 15.80 2.48 11.50
CA SER A 32 16.01 3.15 12.79
C SER A 32 14.75 3.07 13.65
N HIS A 33 14.91 2.53 14.85
CA HIS A 33 13.88 2.49 15.89
C HIS A 33 13.46 3.88 16.39
N THR A 34 14.06 4.96 15.88
CA THR A 34 13.57 6.32 16.12
C THR A 34 12.39 6.70 15.24
N ILE A 35 12.24 6.06 14.07
CA ILE A 35 11.18 6.37 13.10
C ILE A 35 10.15 5.25 13.05
N ARG A 36 10.59 3.99 13.17
CA ARG A 36 9.69 2.83 13.11
C ARG A 36 10.21 1.68 13.98
N ARG A 37 9.29 1.04 14.70
CA ARG A 37 9.49 -0.26 15.35
C ARG A 37 8.37 -1.20 14.88
N THR A 38 8.71 -2.14 14.02
CA THR A 38 7.78 -3.13 13.45
C THR A 38 8.55 -4.36 13.00
N ASP A 39 7.92 -5.51 13.10
CA ASP A 39 8.36 -6.70 12.37
C ASP A 39 7.67 -6.71 11.00
N ARG A 40 8.38 -7.16 9.98
CA ARG A 40 7.88 -7.16 8.60
C ARG A 40 8.48 -8.29 7.79
N VAL A 41 7.66 -8.82 6.89
CA VAL A 41 8.13 -9.62 5.75
C VAL A 41 7.72 -8.95 4.44
N ALA A 42 8.60 -9.02 3.46
CA ALA A 42 8.33 -8.54 2.11
C ALA A 42 8.19 -9.73 1.16
N VAL A 43 7.04 -9.86 0.50
CA VAL A 43 6.73 -10.99 -0.36
C VAL A 43 6.20 -10.47 -1.69
N GLU A 44 6.70 -11.02 -2.78
CA GLU A 44 6.18 -10.73 -4.11
C GLU A 44 5.11 -11.76 -4.50
N SER A 45 3.92 -11.31 -4.90
CA SER A 45 2.91 -12.18 -5.53
C SER A 45 2.05 -11.42 -6.53
N LYS A 46 2.13 -11.81 -7.79
CA LYS A 46 1.30 -11.28 -8.88
C LYS A 46 -0.16 -11.72 -8.72
N GLU A 47 -0.36 -12.92 -8.20
CA GLU A 47 -1.66 -13.54 -7.99
C GLU A 47 -2.45 -12.76 -6.94
N VAL A 48 -1.84 -12.45 -5.80
CA VAL A 48 -2.45 -11.65 -4.72
C VAL A 48 -2.70 -10.21 -5.19
N ALA A 49 -1.76 -9.62 -5.93
CA ALA A 49 -1.94 -8.28 -6.50
C ALA A 49 -3.12 -8.20 -7.46
N SER A 50 -3.23 -9.16 -8.39
CA SER A 50 -4.36 -9.24 -9.33
C SER A 50 -5.69 -9.46 -8.60
N PHE A 51 -5.72 -10.41 -7.65
CA PHE A 51 -6.89 -10.72 -6.85
C PHE A 51 -7.42 -9.52 -6.05
N LEU A 52 -6.55 -8.86 -5.28
CA LEU A 52 -6.90 -7.68 -4.50
C LEU A 52 -7.31 -6.52 -5.41
N PHE A 53 -6.58 -6.31 -6.51
CA PHE A 53 -6.90 -5.25 -7.46
C PHE A 53 -8.28 -5.44 -8.08
N GLN A 54 -8.61 -6.65 -8.56
CA GLN A 54 -9.94 -6.95 -9.12
C GLN A 54 -11.05 -6.65 -8.11
N ARG A 55 -10.83 -6.95 -6.84
CA ARG A 55 -11.80 -6.73 -5.76
C ARG A 55 -12.02 -5.24 -5.45
N ILE A 56 -10.95 -4.44 -5.43
CA ILE A 56 -11.07 -3.01 -5.10
C ILE A 56 -11.36 -2.13 -6.31
N LYS A 57 -11.04 -2.59 -7.54
CA LYS A 57 -11.17 -1.84 -8.80
C LYS A 57 -12.53 -1.14 -8.99
N PRO A 58 -13.69 -1.74 -8.67
CA PRO A 58 -14.99 -1.08 -8.81
C PRO A 58 -15.15 0.18 -7.95
N TYR A 59 -14.32 0.34 -6.91
CA TYR A 59 -14.37 1.46 -5.98
C TYR A 59 -13.26 2.50 -6.23
N LEU A 60 -12.34 2.22 -7.17
CA LEU A 60 -11.26 3.13 -7.50
C LEU A 60 -11.72 4.15 -8.55
N GLU A 61 -11.23 5.39 -8.43
CA GLU A 61 -11.24 6.32 -9.55
C GLU A 61 -10.28 5.79 -10.61
N THR A 62 -10.83 5.26 -11.70
CA THR A 62 -10.06 4.56 -12.73
C THR A 62 -9.16 5.49 -13.53
N SER A 63 -9.42 6.79 -13.50
CA SER A 63 -8.72 7.81 -14.26
C SER A 63 -8.55 9.09 -13.43
N ILE A 64 -7.33 9.37 -13.00
CA ILE A 64 -6.99 10.62 -12.31
C ILE A 64 -6.30 11.54 -13.32
N ASP A 65 -6.98 12.63 -13.67
CA ASP A 65 -6.43 13.64 -14.58
C ASP A 65 -5.67 14.70 -13.78
N LEU A 66 -4.34 14.63 -13.83
CA LEU A 66 -3.49 15.62 -13.19
C LEU A 66 -3.29 16.86 -14.06
N THR A 67 -3.60 16.83 -15.36
CA THR A 67 -3.33 17.96 -16.28
C THR A 67 -4.11 19.23 -15.94
N THR A 68 -5.24 19.10 -15.24
CA THR A 68 -6.15 20.20 -14.90
C THR A 68 -6.04 20.67 -13.44
N GLY A 69 -5.14 20.08 -12.65
CA GLY A 69 -5.04 20.33 -11.21
C GLY A 69 -4.43 21.69 -10.84
N ARG A 70 -5.07 22.46 -9.94
CA ARG A 70 -4.46 23.65 -9.32
C ARG A 70 -3.25 23.24 -8.46
N SER A 71 -2.12 23.94 -8.59
CA SER A 71 -0.81 23.67 -7.92
C SER A 71 -0.89 23.36 -6.41
N CYS A 72 -1.92 23.82 -5.71
CA CYS A 72 -2.14 23.56 -4.28
C CYS A 72 -2.76 22.19 -3.93
N CYS A 73 -3.29 21.44 -4.92
CA CYS A 73 -4.00 20.17 -4.71
C CYS A 73 -3.14 18.92 -4.98
N TRP A 74 -1.84 19.09 -5.26
CA TRP A 74 -1.02 18.04 -5.86
C TRP A 74 -0.54 17.01 -4.85
N PRO A 75 -0.52 15.72 -5.22
CA PRO A 75 0.06 14.70 -4.37
C PRO A 75 1.56 14.95 -4.18
N LYS A 76 1.98 15.11 -2.92
CA LYS A 76 3.39 15.24 -2.56
C LYS A 76 4.13 13.94 -2.92
N GLY A 77 5.36 14.05 -3.43
CA GLY A 77 6.20 12.91 -3.79
C GLY A 77 6.15 12.50 -5.28
N ILE A 78 5.36 13.19 -6.10
CA ILE A 78 5.31 13.00 -7.54
C ILE A 78 6.27 14.00 -8.22
N PRO A 79 7.24 13.56 -9.05
CA PRO A 79 8.17 14.47 -9.72
C PRO A 79 7.47 15.44 -10.67
N ASP A 80 7.98 16.65 -10.78
CA ASP A 80 7.44 17.71 -11.64
C ASP A 80 7.29 17.30 -13.11
N THR A 81 8.12 16.38 -13.59
CA THR A 81 8.07 15.85 -14.96
C THR A 81 6.82 15.02 -15.26
N THR A 82 6.09 14.58 -14.23
CA THR A 82 4.85 13.82 -14.36
C THR A 82 3.58 14.67 -14.25
N ARG A 83 3.72 16.00 -14.20
CA ARG A 83 2.63 16.99 -14.07
C ARG A 83 1.67 17.09 -15.27
N LEU A 84 1.90 16.35 -16.35
CA LEU A 84 1.13 16.46 -17.60
C LEU A 84 0.48 15.14 -18.03
N TRP A 85 0.35 14.17 -17.13
CA TRP A 85 -0.14 12.85 -17.48
C TRP A 85 -1.51 12.57 -16.87
N LYS A 86 -2.35 11.88 -17.64
CA LYS A 86 -3.56 11.25 -17.17
C LYS A 86 -3.20 9.86 -16.65
N TRP A 87 -3.57 9.58 -15.42
CA TRP A 87 -3.23 8.33 -14.74
C TRP A 87 -4.39 7.37 -14.82
N ASN A 88 -4.13 6.13 -15.20
CA ASN A 88 -5.11 5.06 -15.15
C ASN A 88 -4.65 4.02 -14.14
N ALA A 89 -5.53 3.62 -13.22
CA ALA A 89 -5.23 2.54 -12.29
C ALA A 89 -5.24 1.20 -13.06
N ILE A 90 -4.06 0.58 -13.19
CA ILE A 90 -3.90 -0.68 -13.93
C ILE A 90 -3.67 -1.92 -13.05
N GLY A 91 -3.29 -1.73 -11.79
CA GLY A 91 -2.96 -2.80 -10.87
C GLY A 91 -2.49 -2.32 -9.50
N LEU A 92 -2.10 -3.28 -8.66
CA LEU A 92 -1.34 -3.06 -7.42
C LEU A 92 0.13 -3.43 -7.65
N ASN A 93 1.02 -2.84 -6.85
CA ASN A 93 2.39 -3.33 -6.72
C ASN A 93 2.37 -4.76 -6.16
N GLU A 94 3.15 -5.65 -6.75
CA GLU A 94 3.20 -7.08 -6.39
C GLU A 94 4.01 -7.35 -5.13
N VAL A 95 4.81 -6.38 -4.67
CA VAL A 95 5.59 -6.49 -3.43
C VAL A 95 4.77 -6.03 -2.24
N PHE A 96 4.23 -7.01 -1.51
CA PHE A 96 3.49 -6.82 -0.26
C PHE A 96 4.44 -6.71 0.93
N ARG A 97 4.08 -5.86 1.88
CA ARG A 97 4.80 -5.65 3.13
C ARG A 97 3.86 -5.96 4.27
N LEU A 98 3.85 -7.20 4.72
CA LEU A 98 3.06 -7.61 5.87
C LEU A 98 3.80 -7.15 7.12
N CYS A 99 3.17 -6.29 7.91
CA CYS A 99 3.77 -5.66 9.07
C CYS A 99 3.03 -6.10 10.33
N ARG A 100 3.78 -6.49 11.36
CA ARG A 100 3.28 -6.76 12.71
C ARG A 100 3.80 -5.68 13.65
N TYR A 101 2.91 -5.22 14.53
CA TYR A 101 3.23 -4.25 15.56
C TYR A 101 2.92 -4.90 16.91
N GLU A 102 3.97 -5.21 17.65
CA GLU A 102 3.86 -5.61 19.05
C GLU A 102 3.56 -4.41 19.94
N ALA A 103 3.26 -4.65 21.21
CA ALA A 103 3.09 -3.59 22.20
C ALA A 103 4.31 -2.63 22.20
N GLY A 104 4.05 -1.33 22.01
CA GLY A 104 5.10 -0.31 21.87
C GLY A 104 5.79 -0.25 20.50
N GLY A 105 5.30 -1.02 19.51
CA GLY A 105 5.60 -0.85 18.10
C GLY A 105 4.94 0.43 17.57
N PHE A 106 5.57 1.07 16.59
CA PHE A 106 5.05 2.31 16.03
C PHE A 106 5.62 2.59 14.65
N PHE A 107 4.98 3.53 13.96
CA PHE A 107 5.55 4.16 12.79
C PHE A 107 5.19 5.65 12.75
N LEU A 108 6.21 6.51 12.81
CA LEU A 108 6.00 7.96 12.85
C LEU A 108 5.45 8.51 11.53
N PRO A 109 4.81 9.70 11.54
CA PRO A 109 4.31 10.36 10.32
C PRO A 109 5.40 10.50 9.25
N HIS A 110 5.07 10.08 8.02
CA HIS A 110 5.99 10.06 6.88
C HIS A 110 5.18 10.07 5.57
N PHE A 111 5.89 10.18 4.44
CA PHE A 111 5.34 9.91 3.11
C PHE A 111 5.81 8.54 2.64
N ASP A 112 4.93 7.80 1.99
CA ASP A 112 5.31 6.55 1.34
C ASP A 112 6.25 6.81 0.16
N GLY A 113 7.22 5.90 -0.01
CA GLY A 113 8.07 5.88 -1.18
C GLY A 113 7.30 5.42 -2.41
N GLY A 114 7.47 6.11 -3.53
CA GLY A 114 6.92 5.67 -4.81
C GLY A 114 7.62 4.41 -5.34
N PHE A 115 6.86 3.57 -6.03
CA PHE A 115 7.35 2.46 -6.84
C PHE A 115 7.35 2.86 -8.31
N VAL A 116 8.47 2.68 -9.01
CA VAL A 116 8.59 2.96 -10.44
C VAL A 116 9.03 1.68 -11.13
N ARG A 117 8.15 1.11 -11.98
CA ARG A 117 8.51 -0.04 -12.81
C ARG A 117 9.20 0.42 -14.09
N ASN A 118 8.64 1.43 -14.74
CA ASN A 118 9.17 2.01 -15.98
C ASN A 118 8.62 3.44 -16.18
N GLU A 119 8.88 4.01 -17.35
CA GLU A 119 8.44 5.36 -17.70
C GLU A 119 6.91 5.55 -17.62
N PHE A 120 6.14 4.51 -17.93
CA PHE A 120 4.68 4.54 -18.04
C PHE A 120 3.94 3.90 -16.85
N GLU A 121 4.64 3.13 -16.00
CA GLU A 121 4.05 2.43 -14.86
C GLU A 121 4.77 2.75 -13.56
N ARG A 122 4.01 3.33 -12.62
CA ARG A 122 4.49 3.72 -11.30
C ARG A 122 3.31 3.85 -10.34
N SER A 123 3.56 3.82 -9.04
CA SER A 123 2.53 3.97 -8.00
C SER A 123 2.08 5.43 -7.85
N LEU A 124 0.78 5.64 -7.69
CA LEU A 124 0.18 6.94 -7.37
C LEU A 124 -0.40 7.00 -5.96
N GLN A 125 -0.98 5.89 -5.49
CA GLN A 125 -1.68 5.79 -4.22
C GLN A 125 -1.21 4.56 -3.46
N THR A 126 -1.26 4.64 -2.14
CA THR A 126 -0.99 3.51 -1.24
C THR A 126 -2.27 2.71 -1.03
N CYS A 127 -2.17 1.37 -1.11
CA CYS A 127 -3.19 0.45 -0.67
C CYS A 127 -2.74 -0.18 0.65
N MET A 128 -3.52 0.02 1.72
CA MET A 128 -3.23 -0.51 3.05
C MET A 128 -4.44 -1.33 3.51
N ILE A 129 -4.18 -2.57 3.95
CA ILE A 129 -5.20 -3.51 4.40
C ILE A 129 -4.89 -3.90 5.84
N TYR A 130 -5.88 -3.73 6.71
CA TYR A 130 -5.82 -4.19 8.09
C TYR A 130 -6.30 -5.65 8.13
N LEU A 131 -5.48 -6.53 8.72
CA LEU A 131 -5.73 -7.97 8.74
C LEU A 131 -6.37 -8.44 10.05
N ASN A 132 -6.17 -7.71 11.14
CA ASN A 132 -6.73 -8.02 12.46
C ASN A 132 -7.25 -6.76 13.17
N ASN A 133 -7.88 -6.97 14.32
CA ASN A 133 -8.51 -5.92 15.13
C ASN A 133 -8.48 -6.24 16.64
N ASP A 134 -7.61 -7.15 17.05
CA ASP A 134 -7.47 -7.71 18.40
C ASP A 134 -6.45 -6.92 19.27
N PHE A 135 -6.38 -5.60 19.07
CA PHE A 135 -5.43 -4.71 19.75
C PHE A 135 -6.06 -3.33 20.04
N GLU A 136 -5.48 -2.61 21.02
CA GLU A 136 -5.87 -1.26 21.44
C GLU A 136 -4.79 -0.22 21.12
#